data_AF-A0A966ARP4-F1
#
_entry.id   AF-A0A966ARP4-F1
#
_cell.length_a   1.000
_cell.length_b   1.000
_cell.length_c   1.000
_cell.angle_alpha   90.00
_cell.angle_beta   90.00
_cell.angle_gamma   90.00
#
_symmetry.space_group_name_H-M   'P 1'
#
loop_
_entity.id
_entity.type
_entity.pdbx_description
1 polymer ?
#
loop_
_entity_poly.entity_id
_entity_poly.type
_entity_poly.pdbx_seq_one_letter_code
_entity_poly.pdbx_strand_id
1 'polypeptide(L)'
;MSCQVKILGAVSLLIKPALAAVITVLVLVSGLAAAGTLPEIRSLAADQHYAEALKQLDAYLENHAGDVEARLFRGVILTRQGNIDEAIATFDQLSKDRPELPEPLNNLAVLYAAQGRYDDSRKVLQRAIELEPRYDTAHENLGDVYAKLANIAYERAFTLNKKNSSARDKASWMTRVLDTEPAAPGEVSPGASTQTSDLETRATEQVEPQARSEAETRAVARQIAATCYAVNGIENHASARSVANWFTTRGLTAREQTRSAQESIFYEVYAPPLNTRAAVDEEMRRMREDGFVDIMRINSGELENGISVGAYRQLSNAERRVKNLRAKGYQVEFKPRDKTRTTYWVAVGAGANREMRSQFTSTFPAYPLSESPCR
;
A
#
# COMPACT_ATOMS: atom_id res chain seq x y z
N MET A 1 54.08 -24.14 -75.81
CA MET A 1 52.86 -23.35 -75.53
C MET A 1 52.82 -23.08 -74.03
N SER A 2 52.72 -21.80 -73.68
CA SER A 2 52.49 -21.21 -72.35
C SER A 2 53.60 -21.39 -71.31
N CYS A 3 54.57 -20.47 -71.24
CA CYS A 3 54.54 -19.19 -70.49
C CYS A 3 54.81 -19.39 -69.00
N GLN A 4 56.03 -19.13 -68.54
CA GLN A 4 56.51 -17.83 -67.96
C GLN A 4 56.21 -17.80 -66.45
N VAL A 5 57.06 -17.37 -65.53
CA VAL A 5 58.42 -16.79 -65.48
C VAL A 5 58.75 -16.84 -63.96
N LYS A 6 59.93 -17.34 -63.53
CA LYS A 6 61.04 -16.51 -62.98
C LYS A 6 60.61 -15.60 -61.80
N ILE A 7 61.33 -15.41 -60.70
CA ILE A 7 62.67 -15.76 -60.22
C ILE A 7 62.84 -14.94 -58.91
N LEU A 8 63.61 -15.45 -57.93
CA LEU A 8 64.29 -14.73 -56.82
C LEU A 8 63.42 -13.86 -55.87
N GLY A 9 63.73 -13.68 -54.59
CA GLY A 9 64.92 -14.01 -53.82
C GLY A 9 64.81 -13.32 -52.45
N ALA A 10 65.40 -13.97 -51.45
CA ALA A 10 65.81 -13.56 -50.10
C ALA A 10 65.61 -12.11 -49.63
N VAL A 11 65.17 -11.93 -48.38
CA VAL A 11 65.79 -11.02 -47.40
C VAL A 11 65.64 -11.59 -45.98
N SER A 12 66.78 -11.71 -45.30
CA SER A 12 66.98 -12.09 -43.89
C SER A 12 66.54 -10.98 -42.92
N LEU A 13 66.02 -11.32 -41.73
CA LEU A 13 66.43 -10.63 -40.49
C LEU A 13 66.06 -11.39 -39.21
N LEU A 14 66.99 -11.35 -38.26
CA LEU A 14 67.06 -12.05 -36.98
C LEU A 14 66.15 -11.47 -35.91
N ILE A 15 65.45 -12.30 -35.12
CA ILE A 15 65.08 -12.03 -33.72
C ILE A 15 65.19 -13.33 -32.90
N LYS A 16 65.98 -13.30 -31.81
CA LYS A 16 66.29 -14.43 -30.90
C LYS A 16 65.11 -14.74 -29.94
N PRO A 17 64.84 -16.00 -29.54
CA PRO A 17 63.78 -16.32 -28.57
C PRO A 17 64.35 -16.42 -27.15
N ALA A 18 64.05 -15.46 -26.29
CA ALA A 18 64.38 -15.56 -24.87
C ALA A 18 63.36 -14.76 -24.05
N LEU A 19 62.10 -15.22 -23.97
CA LEU A 19 61.07 -14.77 -23.01
C LEU A 19 59.80 -15.60 -23.22
N ALA A 20 59.80 -16.86 -22.78
CA ALA A 20 58.62 -17.73 -22.87
C ALA A 20 58.36 -18.54 -21.58
N ALA A 21 58.83 -18.06 -20.43
CA ALA A 21 58.67 -18.78 -19.16
C ALA A 21 58.60 -17.83 -17.94
N VAL A 22 57.64 -16.88 -17.92
CA VAL A 22 57.25 -16.18 -16.68
C VAL A 22 55.73 -15.91 -16.58
N ILE A 23 54.91 -16.19 -17.61
CA ILE A 23 53.47 -15.90 -17.56
C ILE A 23 52.68 -17.19 -17.40
N THR A 24 52.83 -17.86 -16.26
CA THR A 24 51.86 -18.86 -15.82
C THR A 24 51.99 -18.95 -14.30
N VAL A 25 50.87 -18.80 -13.60
CA VAL A 25 50.71 -18.70 -12.13
C VAL A 25 50.76 -17.25 -11.57
N LEU A 26 49.91 -16.38 -12.10
CA LEU A 26 49.30 -15.29 -11.31
C LEU A 26 47.91 -14.91 -11.85
N VAL A 27 47.04 -15.91 -12.11
CA VAL A 27 45.62 -15.67 -12.46
C VAL A 27 44.73 -16.65 -11.67
N LEU A 28 44.79 -16.57 -10.35
CA LEU A 28 43.85 -17.27 -9.46
C LEU A 28 43.31 -16.37 -8.33
N VAL A 29 43.40 -15.05 -8.49
CA VAL A 29 42.74 -14.09 -7.60
C VAL A 29 41.97 -13.07 -8.45
N SER A 30 40.95 -13.54 -9.14
CA SER A 30 39.98 -12.67 -9.81
C SER A 30 38.63 -13.34 -9.70
N GLY A 31 38.04 -13.27 -8.50
CA GLY A 31 36.78 -13.98 -8.24
C GLY A 31 36.24 -13.89 -6.82
N LEU A 32 36.90 -13.25 -5.86
CA LEU A 32 36.15 -12.70 -4.73
C LEU A 32 35.44 -11.46 -5.26
N ALA A 33 34.24 -11.65 -5.83
CA ALA A 33 33.25 -10.59 -5.78
C ALA A 33 33.12 -10.25 -4.29
N ALA A 34 33.66 -9.10 -3.88
CA ALA A 34 33.45 -8.61 -2.54
C ALA A 34 31.94 -8.62 -2.31
N ALA A 35 31.47 -9.35 -1.31
CA ALA A 35 30.06 -9.31 -0.94
C ALA A 35 29.73 -7.83 -0.70
N GLY A 36 28.79 -7.29 -1.49
CA GLY A 36 28.36 -5.91 -1.36
C GLY A 36 27.90 -5.66 0.06
N THR A 37 28.04 -4.42 0.53
CA THR A 37 27.49 -4.04 1.82
C THR A 37 25.96 -4.06 1.77
N LEU A 38 25.29 -4.30 2.90
CA LEU A 38 23.82 -4.34 2.95
C LEU A 38 23.14 -3.08 2.35
N PRO A 39 23.68 -1.85 2.52
CA PRO A 39 23.16 -0.65 1.84
C PRO A 39 23.28 -0.70 0.30
N GLU A 40 24.39 -1.19 -0.24
CA GLU A 40 24.57 -1.33 -1.70
C GLU A 40 23.60 -2.36 -2.28
N ILE A 41 23.42 -3.49 -1.58
CA ILE A 41 22.45 -4.53 -1.93
C ILE A 41 21.02 -3.94 -1.94
N ARG A 42 20.69 -3.08 -0.96
CA ARG A 42 19.41 -2.38 -0.92
C ARG A 42 19.22 -1.42 -2.07
N SER A 43 20.25 -0.68 -2.44
CA SER A 43 20.23 0.19 -3.61
C SER A 43 19.89 -0.62 -4.87
N LEU A 44 20.53 -1.77 -5.08
CA LEU A 44 20.24 -2.65 -6.21
C LEU A 44 18.77 -3.11 -6.24
N ALA A 45 18.21 -3.49 -5.09
CA ALA A 45 16.81 -3.89 -5.03
C ALA A 45 15.86 -2.70 -5.25
N ALA A 46 16.21 -1.50 -4.78
CA ALA A 46 15.45 -0.28 -5.03
C ALA A 46 15.42 0.06 -6.53
N ASP A 47 16.52 -0.20 -7.24
CA ASP A 47 16.63 -0.11 -8.69
C ASP A 47 15.98 -1.31 -9.43
N GLN A 48 15.24 -2.16 -8.71
CA GLN A 48 14.57 -3.37 -9.22
C GLN A 48 15.51 -4.44 -9.79
N HIS A 49 16.82 -4.34 -9.56
CA HIS A 49 17.81 -5.37 -9.89
C HIS A 49 17.76 -6.53 -8.87
N TYR A 50 16.57 -7.11 -8.67
CA TYR A 50 16.30 -8.10 -7.63
C TYR A 50 17.17 -9.36 -7.73
N ALA A 51 17.50 -9.81 -8.94
CA ALA A 51 18.33 -11.00 -9.14
C ALA A 51 19.78 -10.78 -8.69
N GLU A 52 20.34 -9.61 -9.00
CA GLU A 52 21.68 -9.25 -8.56
C GLU A 52 21.72 -8.95 -7.07
N ALA A 53 20.71 -8.23 -6.56
CA ALA A 53 20.55 -7.98 -5.14
C ALA A 53 20.46 -9.28 -4.34
N LEU A 54 19.63 -10.24 -4.75
CA LEU A 54 19.52 -11.54 -4.07
C LEU A 54 20.84 -12.29 -4.07
N LYS A 55 21.55 -12.32 -5.20
CA LYS A 55 22.86 -12.99 -5.30
C LYS A 55 23.89 -12.37 -4.35
N GLN A 56 23.96 -11.05 -4.28
CA GLN A 56 24.88 -10.37 -3.36
C GLN A 56 24.45 -10.53 -1.90
N LEU A 57 23.15 -10.55 -1.63
CA LEU A 57 22.60 -10.78 -0.30
C LEU A 57 22.87 -12.19 0.21
N ASP A 58 22.75 -13.21 -0.64
CA ASP A 58 23.09 -14.58 -0.30
C ASP A 58 24.57 -14.69 0.06
N ALA A 59 25.47 -14.10 -0.74
CA ALA A 59 26.90 -14.04 -0.43
C ALA A 59 27.20 -13.26 0.87
N TYR A 60 26.47 -12.18 1.14
CA TYR A 60 26.58 -11.42 2.39
C TYR A 60 26.21 -12.30 3.60
N LEU A 61 25.12 -13.06 3.48
CA LEU A 61 24.59 -13.93 4.54
C LEU A 61 25.46 -15.16 4.83
N GLU A 62 26.34 -15.58 3.93
CA GLU A 62 27.32 -16.66 4.20
C GLU A 62 28.19 -16.36 5.43
N ASN A 63 28.54 -15.08 5.64
CA ASN A 63 29.35 -14.63 6.78
C ASN A 63 28.52 -13.91 7.87
N HIS A 64 27.24 -13.67 7.62
CA HIS A 64 26.33 -12.92 8.48
C HIS A 64 25.01 -13.66 8.72
N ALA A 65 25.05 -14.99 8.88
CA ALA A 65 23.85 -15.83 8.98
C ALA A 65 22.88 -15.45 10.13
N GLY A 66 23.37 -14.75 11.15
CA GLY A 66 22.58 -14.24 12.28
C GLY A 66 21.94 -12.87 12.05
N ASP A 67 22.22 -12.21 10.93
CA ASP A 67 21.67 -10.89 10.60
C ASP A 67 20.18 -11.03 10.22
N VAL A 68 19.34 -10.67 11.18
CA VAL A 68 17.88 -10.71 11.08
C VAL A 68 17.38 -9.77 9.98
N GLU A 69 17.98 -8.58 9.85
CA GLU A 69 17.55 -7.54 8.92
C GLU A 69 17.83 -7.96 7.48
N ALA A 70 19.02 -8.52 7.23
CA ALA A 70 19.40 -9.10 5.95
C ALA A 70 18.51 -10.30 5.58
N ARG A 71 18.17 -11.17 6.55
CA ARG A 71 17.27 -12.32 6.33
C ARG A 71 15.83 -11.91 6.03
N LEU A 72 15.29 -10.90 6.73
CA LEU A 72 14.00 -10.30 6.40
C LEU A 72 14.02 -9.79 4.96
N PHE A 73 15.05 -9.00 4.62
CA PHE A 73 15.19 -8.40 3.31
C PHE A 73 15.30 -9.44 2.18
N ARG A 74 15.97 -10.58 2.44
CA ARG A 74 16.02 -11.71 1.52
C ARG A 74 14.62 -12.25 1.22
N GLY A 75 13.80 -12.46 2.25
CA GLY A 75 12.41 -12.88 2.09
C GLY A 75 11.57 -11.88 1.27
N VAL A 76 11.82 -10.57 1.43
CA VAL A 76 11.18 -9.53 0.62
C VAL A 76 11.57 -9.62 -0.84
N ILE A 77 12.87 -9.71 -1.15
CA ILE A 77 13.35 -9.81 -2.53
C ILE A 77 12.78 -11.07 -3.20
N LEU A 78 12.80 -12.22 -2.53
CA LEU A 78 12.22 -13.46 -3.03
C LEU A 78 10.73 -13.30 -3.36
N THR A 79 9.98 -12.60 -2.49
CA THR A 79 8.56 -12.28 -2.73
C THR A 79 8.39 -11.43 -3.99
N ARG A 80 9.21 -10.39 -4.18
CA ARG A 80 9.17 -9.51 -5.37
C ARG A 80 9.49 -10.25 -6.66
N GLN A 81 10.34 -11.27 -6.61
CA GLN A 81 10.67 -12.11 -7.75
C GLN A 81 9.63 -13.20 -8.04
N GLY A 82 8.61 -13.35 -7.17
CA GLY A 82 7.64 -14.43 -7.28
C GLY A 82 8.17 -15.80 -6.80
N ASN A 83 9.33 -15.83 -6.14
CA ASN A 83 9.90 -17.05 -5.52
C ASN A 83 9.21 -17.30 -4.17
N ILE A 84 7.90 -17.54 -4.21
CA ILE A 84 7.02 -17.55 -3.03
C ILE A 84 7.41 -18.64 -2.03
N ASP A 85 7.74 -19.85 -2.49
CA ASP A 85 8.05 -20.96 -1.58
C ASP A 85 9.34 -20.71 -0.79
N GLU A 86 10.36 -20.14 -1.43
CA GLU A 86 11.61 -19.76 -0.75
C GLU A 86 11.42 -18.58 0.20
N ALA A 87 10.55 -17.62 -0.15
CA ALA A 87 10.19 -16.53 0.74
C ALA A 87 9.48 -17.06 2.01
N ILE A 88 8.52 -17.97 1.85
CA ILE A 88 7.85 -18.64 2.97
C ILE A 88 8.88 -19.37 3.84
N ALA A 89 9.78 -20.16 3.25
CA ALA A 89 10.81 -20.87 3.99
C ALA A 89 11.73 -19.91 4.77
N THR A 90 12.09 -18.77 4.17
CA THR A 90 12.93 -17.74 4.79
C THR A 90 12.25 -17.13 6.01
N PHE A 91 10.99 -16.69 5.87
CA PHE A 91 10.24 -16.09 6.98
C PHE A 91 9.85 -17.11 8.06
N ASP A 92 9.50 -18.34 7.68
CA ASP A 92 9.20 -19.43 8.60
C ASP A 92 10.42 -19.78 9.45
N GLN A 93 11.59 -19.94 8.83
CA GLN A 93 12.83 -20.18 9.57
C GLN A 93 13.17 -18.99 10.49
N LEU A 94 12.99 -17.75 10.01
CA LEU A 94 13.25 -16.58 10.84
C LEU A 94 12.29 -16.48 12.03
N SER A 95 11.01 -16.85 11.85
CA SER A 95 10.02 -16.89 12.93
C SER A 95 10.32 -17.96 13.99
N LYS A 96 11.00 -19.05 13.59
CA LYS A 96 11.44 -20.11 14.51
C LYS A 96 12.71 -19.71 15.26
N ASP A 97 13.65 -19.08 14.57
CA ASP A 97 14.91 -18.63 15.17
C ASP A 97 14.72 -17.42 16.09
N ARG A 98 13.76 -16.55 15.74
CA ARG A 98 13.43 -15.29 16.43
C ARG A 98 11.92 -15.20 16.74
N PRO A 99 11.41 -16.01 17.68
CA PRO A 99 9.98 -16.10 17.98
C PRO A 99 9.39 -14.82 18.62
N GLU A 100 10.24 -13.88 19.02
CA GLU A 100 9.87 -12.57 19.56
C GLU A 100 9.52 -11.52 18.50
N LEU A 101 9.90 -11.77 17.23
CA LEU A 101 9.73 -10.79 16.15
C LEU A 101 8.37 -10.96 15.45
N PRO A 102 7.53 -9.91 15.41
CA PRO A 102 6.25 -9.96 14.71
C PRO A 102 6.37 -9.82 13.17
N GLU A 103 7.45 -9.24 12.65
CA GLU A 103 7.60 -8.92 11.23
C GLU A 103 7.65 -10.15 10.31
N PRO A 104 8.38 -11.25 10.62
CA PRO A 104 8.34 -12.47 9.82
C PRO A 104 6.93 -13.09 9.75
N LEU A 105 6.17 -13.01 10.84
CA LEU A 105 4.80 -13.53 10.91
C LEU A 105 3.83 -12.72 10.03
N ASN A 106 3.95 -11.39 10.06
CA ASN A 106 3.17 -10.52 9.17
C ASN A 106 3.48 -10.82 7.68
N ASN A 107 4.75 -11.01 7.33
CA ASN A 107 5.14 -11.38 5.97
C ASN A 107 4.62 -12.76 5.54
N LEU A 108 4.71 -13.78 6.41
CA LEU A 108 4.10 -15.09 6.17
C LEU A 108 2.59 -14.96 5.92
N ALA A 109 1.92 -14.08 6.67
CA ALA A 109 0.49 -13.88 6.52
C ALA A 109 0.10 -13.39 5.13
N VAL A 110 0.83 -12.41 4.60
CA VAL A 110 0.61 -11.85 3.26
C VAL A 110 0.81 -12.94 2.20
N LEU A 111 1.86 -13.75 2.33
CA LEU A 111 2.13 -14.86 1.40
C LEU A 111 1.05 -15.94 1.47
N TYR A 112 0.61 -16.32 2.68
CA TYR A 112 -0.50 -17.26 2.86
C TYR A 112 -1.82 -16.71 2.28
N ALA A 113 -2.12 -15.43 2.49
CA ALA A 113 -3.31 -14.79 1.92
C ALA A 113 -3.27 -14.79 0.38
N ALA A 114 -2.12 -14.48 -0.22
CA ALA A 114 -1.92 -14.52 -1.67
C ALA A 114 -2.13 -15.93 -2.27
N GLN A 115 -1.82 -16.99 -1.50
CA GLN A 115 -2.09 -18.38 -1.87
C GLN A 115 -3.53 -18.85 -1.53
N GLY A 116 -4.39 -17.97 -1.00
CA GLY A 116 -5.74 -18.31 -0.56
C GLY A 116 -5.80 -19.11 0.75
N ARG A 117 -4.67 -19.25 1.47
CA ARG A 117 -4.55 -19.92 2.77
C ARG A 117 -4.93 -18.98 3.90
N TYR A 118 -6.18 -18.51 3.89
CA TYR A 118 -6.65 -17.46 4.80
C TYR A 118 -6.66 -17.87 6.28
N ASP A 119 -6.94 -19.13 6.60
CA ASP A 119 -6.88 -19.62 7.99
C ASP A 119 -5.46 -19.65 8.56
N ASP A 120 -4.47 -19.98 7.73
CA ASP A 120 -3.05 -19.96 8.14
C ASP A 120 -2.59 -18.51 8.31
N SER A 121 -2.95 -17.64 7.37
CA SER A 121 -2.71 -16.20 7.45
C SER A 121 -3.28 -15.58 8.74
N ARG A 122 -4.54 -15.91 9.08
CA ARG A 122 -5.17 -15.47 10.33
C ARG A 122 -4.36 -15.86 11.57
N LYS A 123 -3.91 -17.12 11.66
CA LYS A 123 -3.18 -17.64 12.84
C LYS A 123 -1.87 -16.90 13.05
N VAL A 124 -1.09 -16.68 11.99
CA VAL A 124 0.20 -15.98 12.11
C VAL A 124 0.03 -14.49 12.40
N LEU A 125 -1.03 -13.84 11.89
CA LEU A 125 -1.36 -12.45 12.25
C LEU A 125 -1.81 -12.29 13.70
N GLN A 126 -2.65 -13.21 14.18
CA GLN A 126 -3.03 -13.24 15.59
C GLN A 126 -1.79 -13.36 16.48
N ARG A 127 -0.83 -14.21 16.09
CA ARG A 127 0.44 -14.33 16.79
C ARG A 127 1.29 -13.05 16.71
N ALA A 128 1.37 -12.40 15.56
CA ALA A 128 2.08 -11.13 15.41
C ALA A 128 1.50 -10.04 16.34
N ILE A 129 0.17 -9.97 16.44
CA ILE A 129 -0.55 -9.02 17.32
C ILE A 129 -0.38 -9.38 18.80
N GLU A 130 -0.27 -10.66 19.16
CA GLU A 130 0.08 -11.07 20.53
C GLU A 130 1.48 -10.58 20.94
N LEU A 131 2.43 -10.57 20.00
CA LEU A 131 3.80 -10.12 20.25
C LEU A 131 3.89 -8.59 20.30
N GLU A 132 3.24 -7.89 19.36
CA GLU A 132 3.17 -6.43 19.30
C GLU A 132 1.72 -5.96 19.09
N PRO A 133 0.99 -5.67 20.19
CA PRO A 133 -0.41 -5.26 20.11
C PRO A 133 -0.66 -3.97 19.32
N ARG A 134 0.37 -3.11 19.16
CA ARG A 134 0.30 -1.85 18.41
C ARG A 134 0.76 -1.97 16.96
N TYR A 135 0.98 -3.19 16.45
CA TYR A 135 1.38 -3.42 15.07
C TYR A 135 0.20 -3.18 14.12
N ASP A 136 0.06 -1.93 13.67
CA ASP A 136 -1.02 -1.45 12.82
C ASP A 136 -1.16 -2.24 11.52
N THR A 137 -0.05 -2.51 10.81
CA THR A 137 -0.06 -3.31 9.58
C THR A 137 -0.62 -4.72 9.80
N ALA A 138 -0.33 -5.36 10.94
CA ALA A 138 -0.87 -6.68 11.25
C ALA A 138 -2.39 -6.64 11.53
N HIS A 139 -2.90 -5.56 12.15
CA HIS A 139 -4.34 -5.37 12.33
C HIS A 139 -5.06 -5.13 11.00
N GLU A 140 -4.48 -4.33 10.11
CA GLU A 140 -5.00 -4.09 8.76
C GLU A 140 -5.07 -5.40 7.96
N ASN A 141 -3.95 -6.12 7.87
CA ASN A 141 -3.88 -7.40 7.18
C ASN A 141 -4.87 -8.44 7.77
N LEU A 142 -5.06 -8.44 9.10
CA LEU A 142 -6.03 -9.33 9.74
C LEU A 142 -7.47 -8.94 9.39
N GLY A 143 -7.76 -7.64 9.26
CA GLY A 143 -9.03 -7.12 8.75
C GLY A 143 -9.34 -7.62 7.35
N ASP A 144 -8.36 -7.54 6.44
CA ASP A 144 -8.48 -8.02 5.06
C ASP A 144 -8.70 -9.55 4.99
N VAL A 145 -7.98 -10.30 5.83
CA VAL A 145 -8.17 -11.75 5.95
C VAL A 145 -9.58 -12.08 6.46
N TYR A 146 -10.09 -11.35 7.46
CA TYR A 146 -11.47 -11.54 7.94
C TYR A 146 -12.51 -11.19 6.88
N ALA A 147 -12.28 -10.11 6.11
CA ALA A 147 -13.12 -9.74 4.99
C ALA A 147 -13.17 -10.87 3.92
N LYS A 148 -12.01 -11.45 3.55
CA LYS A 148 -11.95 -12.59 2.63
C LYS A 148 -12.66 -13.83 3.18
N LEU A 149 -12.44 -14.19 4.44
CA LEU A 149 -13.10 -15.34 5.09
C LEU A 149 -14.62 -15.14 5.14
N ALA A 150 -15.09 -13.93 5.47
CA ALA A 150 -16.50 -13.60 5.45
C ALA A 150 -17.10 -13.72 4.03
N ASN A 151 -16.38 -13.25 3.00
CA ASN A 151 -16.82 -13.41 1.61
C ASN A 151 -17.00 -14.88 1.23
N ILE A 152 -16.01 -15.72 1.54
CA ILE A 152 -16.05 -17.17 1.27
C ILE A 152 -17.26 -17.82 1.96
N ALA A 153 -17.53 -17.44 3.21
CA ALA A 153 -18.68 -17.95 3.96
C ALA A 153 -20.01 -17.51 3.35
N TYR A 154 -20.12 -16.25 2.91
CA TYR A 154 -21.32 -15.74 2.24
C TYR A 154 -21.57 -16.40 0.89
N GLU A 155 -20.54 -16.56 0.06
CA GLU A 155 -20.61 -17.28 -1.21
C GLU A 155 -21.03 -18.75 -1.01
N ARG A 156 -20.50 -19.40 0.02
CA ARG A 156 -20.91 -20.76 0.38
C ARG A 156 -22.37 -20.82 0.80
N ALA A 157 -22.82 -19.90 1.65
CA ALA A 157 -24.22 -19.84 2.09
C ALA A 157 -25.18 -19.58 0.92
N PHE A 158 -24.83 -18.69 0.00
CA PHE A 158 -25.59 -18.44 -1.22
C PHE A 158 -25.59 -19.65 -2.17
N THR A 159 -24.47 -20.36 -2.26
CA THR A 159 -24.38 -21.58 -3.08
C THR A 159 -25.29 -22.69 -2.55
N LEU A 160 -25.36 -22.87 -1.23
CA LEU A 160 -26.24 -23.84 -0.59
C LEU A 160 -27.72 -23.45 -0.67
N ASN A 161 -28.03 -22.15 -0.62
CA ASN A 161 -29.39 -21.64 -0.78
C ASN A 161 -29.42 -20.42 -1.71
N LYS A 162 -29.73 -20.66 -2.99
CA LYS A 162 -29.79 -19.63 -4.03
C LYS A 162 -30.88 -18.56 -3.82
N LYS A 163 -31.81 -18.77 -2.87
CA LYS A 163 -32.81 -17.76 -2.46
C LYS A 163 -32.32 -16.84 -1.33
N ASN A 164 -31.14 -17.11 -0.76
CA ASN A 164 -30.56 -16.28 0.30
C ASN A 164 -29.97 -14.98 -0.29
N SER A 165 -30.86 -14.03 -0.59
CA SER A 165 -30.49 -12.72 -1.14
C SER A 165 -29.54 -11.94 -0.21
N SER A 166 -29.68 -12.10 1.12
CA SER A 166 -28.79 -11.46 2.09
C SER A 166 -27.34 -11.92 1.96
N ALA A 167 -27.10 -13.23 1.83
CA ALA A 167 -25.74 -13.75 1.65
C ALA A 167 -25.12 -13.25 0.34
N ARG A 168 -25.88 -13.28 -0.76
CA ARG A 168 -25.45 -12.73 -2.06
C ARG A 168 -25.08 -11.24 -1.97
N ASP A 169 -25.92 -10.43 -1.33
CA ASP A 169 -25.69 -8.98 -1.22
C ASP A 169 -24.46 -8.67 -0.37
N LYS A 170 -24.25 -9.43 0.71
CA LYS A 170 -23.07 -9.32 1.58
C LYS A 170 -21.79 -9.76 0.89
N ALA A 171 -21.83 -10.85 0.11
CA ALA A 171 -20.69 -11.27 -0.72
C ALA A 171 -20.34 -10.21 -1.76
N SER A 172 -21.33 -9.69 -2.51
CA SER A 172 -21.13 -8.61 -3.48
C SER A 172 -20.56 -7.33 -2.86
N TRP A 173 -20.98 -6.97 -1.65
CA TRP A 173 -20.38 -5.86 -0.92
C TRP A 173 -18.94 -6.16 -0.52
N MET A 174 -18.66 -7.35 0.00
CA MET A 174 -17.33 -7.73 0.44
C MET A 174 -16.34 -7.76 -0.73
N THR A 175 -16.74 -8.26 -1.90
CA THR A 175 -15.96 -8.16 -3.12
C THR A 175 -15.58 -6.71 -3.44
N ARG A 176 -16.52 -5.76 -3.38
CA ARG A 176 -16.22 -4.33 -3.61
C ARG A 176 -15.29 -3.70 -2.58
N VAL A 177 -15.37 -4.12 -1.32
CA VAL A 177 -14.46 -3.66 -0.25
C VAL A 177 -13.06 -4.22 -0.45
N LEU A 178 -12.94 -5.41 -1.03
CA LEU A 178 -11.67 -6.07 -1.30
C LEU A 178 -11.07 -5.68 -2.66
N ASP A 179 -11.89 -5.13 -3.57
CA ASP A 179 -11.51 -4.67 -4.91
C ASP A 179 -11.06 -3.20 -4.94
N THR A 180 -11.15 -2.47 -3.81
CA THR A 180 -10.32 -1.27 -3.65
C THR A 180 -8.89 -1.75 -3.63
N GLU A 181 -8.12 -1.39 -4.67
CA GLU A 181 -6.82 -1.99 -5.00
C GLU A 181 -6.05 -2.45 -3.76
N PRO A 182 -5.68 -3.74 -3.68
CA PRO A 182 -4.65 -4.14 -2.73
C PRO A 182 -3.42 -3.29 -3.03
N ALA A 183 -2.75 -2.81 -1.98
CA ALA A 183 -1.37 -2.36 -2.13
C ALA A 183 -0.63 -3.39 -3.01
N ALA A 184 -0.02 -2.92 -4.10
CA ALA A 184 0.78 -3.77 -4.98
C ALA A 184 1.66 -4.68 -4.12
N PRO A 185 1.86 -5.97 -4.48
CA PRO A 185 2.55 -6.94 -3.62
C PRO A 185 3.93 -6.40 -3.23
N GLY A 186 4.01 -5.78 -2.05
CA GLY A 186 4.98 -4.72 -1.97
C GLY A 186 4.89 -3.55 -1.01
N GLU A 187 4.29 -3.71 0.16
CA GLU A 187 4.72 -2.93 1.32
C GLU A 187 5.09 -3.91 2.42
N VAL A 188 6.21 -4.60 2.20
CA VAL A 188 6.95 -5.13 3.33
C VAL A 188 7.68 -3.95 3.94
N SER A 189 7.25 -3.55 5.13
CA SER A 189 7.74 -2.38 5.86
C SER A 189 9.27 -2.38 5.98
N PRO A 190 9.98 -1.45 5.33
CA PRO A 190 11.35 -1.13 5.67
C PRO A 190 11.31 -0.02 6.72
N GLY A 191 11.98 -0.25 7.84
CA GLY A 191 12.10 0.71 8.93
C GLY A 191 12.59 2.09 8.49
N ALA A 192 12.11 3.10 9.22
CA ALA A 192 12.38 4.51 9.04
C ALA A 192 13.87 4.89 9.18
N SER A 193 14.40 5.64 8.22
CA SER A 193 15.28 6.80 8.49
C SER A 193 15.46 7.69 7.25
N THR A 194 15.08 8.95 7.40
CA THR A 194 15.82 10.19 7.07
C THR A 194 16.72 10.25 5.82
N GLN A 195 16.45 11.22 4.93
CA GLN A 195 17.43 12.12 4.27
C GLN A 195 16.63 13.19 3.47
N THR A 196 16.70 14.49 3.77
CA THR A 196 17.70 15.53 3.40
C THR A 196 18.19 15.51 1.94
N SER A 197 17.86 16.64 1.29
CA SER A 197 18.56 17.42 0.26
C SER A 197 18.81 16.80 -1.12
N ASP A 198 18.19 17.44 -2.14
CA ASP A 198 18.83 18.23 -3.21
C ASP A 198 20.10 17.68 -3.87
N LEU A 199 20.38 17.84 -5.16
CA LEU A 199 19.76 18.36 -6.38
C LEU A 199 20.81 18.05 -7.50
N GLU A 200 20.45 18.33 -8.76
CA GLU A 200 21.33 18.50 -9.94
C GLU A 200 21.82 17.23 -10.68
N THR A 201 21.93 17.15 -12.02
CA THR A 201 21.63 18.04 -13.15
C THR A 201 21.91 17.25 -14.46
N ARG A 202 21.23 17.62 -15.57
CA ARG A 202 21.52 17.35 -17.01
C ARG A 202 21.30 15.90 -17.52
N ALA A 203 20.92 15.65 -18.77
CA ALA A 203 21.04 16.44 -20.00
C ALA A 203 19.89 16.16 -20.99
N THR A 204 19.71 17.14 -21.85
CA THR A 204 18.84 17.28 -23.02
C THR A 204 19.06 16.24 -24.13
N GLU A 205 17.99 15.81 -24.77
CA GLU A 205 18.03 15.29 -26.15
C GLU A 205 16.88 15.88 -26.99
N GLN A 206 17.25 16.38 -28.17
CA GLN A 206 16.45 17.21 -29.06
C GLN A 206 15.53 16.38 -29.96
N VAL A 207 14.27 16.81 -30.15
CA VAL A 207 13.43 16.39 -31.28
C VAL A 207 12.79 17.63 -31.91
N GLU A 208 13.04 17.79 -33.20
CA GLU A 208 12.62 18.89 -34.08
C GLU A 208 11.10 18.82 -34.38
N PRO A 209 10.32 19.92 -34.29
CA PRO A 209 8.88 19.86 -34.51
C PRO A 209 8.47 20.25 -35.93
N GLN A 210 7.63 19.43 -36.55
CA GLN A 210 6.91 19.78 -37.78
C GLN A 210 5.90 20.93 -37.52
N ALA A 211 5.96 21.95 -38.37
CA ALA A 211 5.18 23.18 -38.26
C ALA A 211 3.67 22.93 -38.47
N ARG A 212 2.88 23.11 -37.41
CA ARG A 212 1.44 23.40 -37.51
C ARG A 212 1.22 24.83 -37.98
N SER A 213 0.18 25.05 -38.78
CA SER A 213 -0.15 26.38 -39.28
C SER A 213 -0.39 27.36 -38.12
N GLU A 214 0.07 28.61 -38.26
CA GLU A 214 -0.09 29.63 -37.21
C GLU A 214 -1.54 29.86 -36.79
N ALA A 215 -2.50 29.61 -37.68
CA ALA A 215 -3.94 29.73 -37.41
C ALA A 215 -4.44 28.63 -36.46
N GLU A 216 -4.02 27.38 -36.66
CA GLU A 216 -4.31 26.27 -35.76
C GLU A 216 -3.61 26.43 -34.42
N THR A 217 -2.36 26.92 -34.43
CA THR A 217 -1.61 27.23 -33.21
C THR A 217 -2.28 28.34 -32.40
N ARG A 218 -2.79 29.40 -33.05
CA ARG A 218 -3.56 30.46 -32.39
C ARG A 218 -4.92 29.99 -31.87
N ALA A 219 -5.61 29.09 -32.60
CA ALA A 219 -6.88 28.52 -32.16
C ALA A 219 -6.71 27.60 -30.94
N VAL A 220 -5.72 26.71 -30.97
CA VAL A 220 -5.37 25.83 -29.84
C VAL A 220 -4.89 26.66 -28.64
N ALA A 221 -4.07 27.70 -28.85
CA ALA A 221 -3.65 28.60 -27.79
C ALA A 221 -4.81 29.35 -27.13
N ARG A 222 -5.81 29.80 -27.91
CA ARG A 222 -7.03 30.43 -27.38
C ARG A 222 -7.90 29.46 -26.59
N GLN A 223 -7.96 28.19 -26.97
CA GLN A 223 -8.75 27.17 -26.26
C GLN A 223 -8.07 26.71 -24.95
N ILE A 224 -6.73 26.63 -24.92
CA ILE A 224 -5.93 26.41 -23.70
C ILE A 224 -6.09 27.58 -22.70
N ALA A 225 -6.21 28.81 -23.20
CA ALA A 225 -6.42 30.01 -22.39
C ALA A 225 -7.83 30.11 -21.75
N ALA A 226 -8.75 29.20 -22.07
CA ALA A 226 -10.14 29.24 -21.58
C ALA A 226 -10.52 28.09 -20.62
N THR A 227 -9.63 27.10 -20.41
CA THR A 227 -9.96 25.91 -19.61
C THR A 227 -9.41 26.05 -18.19
N CYS A 228 -10.31 26.16 -17.21
CA CYS A 228 -9.97 26.11 -15.79
C CYS A 228 -10.02 24.67 -15.26
N TYR A 229 -9.40 24.44 -14.12
CA TYR A 229 -9.29 23.11 -13.53
C TYR A 229 -9.62 23.14 -12.04
N ALA A 230 -9.91 21.96 -11.48
CA ALA A 230 -10.04 21.73 -10.06
C ALA A 230 -9.20 20.51 -9.68
N VAL A 231 -8.49 20.61 -8.56
CA VAL A 231 -7.81 19.49 -7.92
C VAL A 231 -8.65 19.02 -6.75
N ASN A 232 -9.19 17.80 -6.86
CA ASN A 232 -10.08 17.21 -5.87
C ASN A 232 -9.36 16.16 -5.01
N GLY A 233 -10.05 15.64 -3.99
CA GLY A 233 -9.54 14.54 -3.16
C GLY A 233 -8.48 14.98 -2.14
N ILE A 234 -8.44 16.26 -1.77
CA ILE A 234 -7.45 16.78 -0.82
C ILE A 234 -8.02 16.68 0.59
N GLU A 235 -7.32 15.96 1.46
CA GLU A 235 -7.81 15.59 2.79
C GLU A 235 -7.56 16.63 3.87
N ASN A 236 -6.59 17.53 3.66
CA ASN A 236 -6.21 18.52 4.65
C ASN A 236 -5.79 19.87 4.01
N HIS A 237 -5.85 20.93 4.83
CA HIS A 237 -5.52 22.29 4.40
C HIS A 237 -4.06 22.44 3.94
N ALA A 238 -3.10 21.77 4.59
CA ALA A 238 -1.68 21.92 4.25
C ALA A 238 -1.40 21.38 2.84
N SER A 239 -1.96 20.23 2.49
CA SER A 239 -1.88 19.65 1.15
C SER A 239 -2.57 20.53 0.11
N ALA A 240 -3.73 21.13 0.44
CA ALA A 240 -4.42 22.06 -0.45
C ALA A 240 -3.55 23.29 -0.75
N ARG A 241 -2.88 23.81 0.26
CA ARG A 241 -1.93 24.92 0.12
C ARG A 241 -0.74 24.55 -0.75
N SER A 242 -0.13 23.39 -0.54
CA SER A 242 0.99 22.91 -1.34
C SER A 242 0.62 22.76 -2.82
N VAL A 243 -0.56 22.20 -3.10
CA VAL A 243 -1.10 22.08 -4.46
C VAL A 243 -1.35 23.45 -5.08
N ALA A 244 -1.99 24.38 -4.34
CA ALA A 244 -2.22 25.74 -4.83
C ALA A 244 -0.90 26.46 -5.13
N ASN A 245 0.08 26.36 -4.24
CA ASN A 245 1.41 26.95 -4.40
C ASN A 245 2.16 26.40 -5.63
N TRP A 246 1.99 25.12 -5.94
CA TRP A 246 2.61 24.53 -7.12
C TRP A 246 2.13 25.18 -8.42
N PHE A 247 0.84 25.51 -8.52
CA PHE A 247 0.28 26.23 -9.67
C PHE A 247 0.64 27.72 -9.67
N THR A 248 0.60 28.39 -8.51
CA THR A 248 0.91 29.83 -8.44
C THR A 248 2.36 30.14 -8.74
N THR A 249 3.30 29.30 -8.29
CA THR A 249 4.72 29.42 -8.65
C THR A 249 5.00 29.22 -10.15
N ARG A 250 4.04 28.64 -10.88
CA ARG A 250 4.08 28.44 -12.34
C ARG A 250 3.22 29.45 -13.11
N GLY A 251 2.80 30.52 -12.44
CA GLY A 251 2.12 31.66 -13.06
C GLY A 251 0.61 31.50 -13.23
N LEU A 252 -0.01 30.45 -12.67
CA LEU A 252 -1.47 30.29 -12.71
C LEU A 252 -2.11 30.83 -11.44
N THR A 253 -3.33 31.33 -11.55
CA THR A 253 -4.13 31.57 -10.36
C THR A 253 -4.57 30.23 -9.79
N ALA A 254 -4.33 30.00 -8.50
CA ALA A 254 -4.86 28.83 -7.80
C ALA A 254 -5.29 29.23 -6.40
N ARG A 255 -6.47 28.80 -5.99
CA ARG A 255 -7.06 29.14 -4.68
C ARG A 255 -7.53 27.88 -3.97
N GLU A 256 -7.12 27.76 -2.71
CA GLU A 256 -7.64 26.77 -1.79
C GLU A 256 -9.14 27.00 -1.59
N GLN A 257 -9.90 25.92 -1.55
CA GLN A 257 -11.33 25.91 -1.29
C GLN A 257 -11.63 24.84 -0.25
N THR A 258 -12.68 25.07 0.54
CA THR A 258 -13.09 24.14 1.59
C THR A 258 -14.60 24.07 1.69
N ARG A 259 -15.10 22.89 2.05
CA ARG A 259 -16.49 22.65 2.39
C ARG A 259 -16.54 21.72 3.59
N SER A 260 -17.25 22.14 4.62
CA SER A 260 -17.56 21.27 5.75
C SER A 260 -19.00 20.80 5.62
N ALA A 261 -19.20 19.48 5.72
CA ALA A 261 -20.51 18.87 5.78
C ALA A 261 -20.62 18.05 7.07
N GLN A 262 -21.78 18.15 7.73
CA GLN A 262 -22.12 17.29 8.85
C GLN A 262 -22.63 15.96 8.26
N GLU A 263 -21.90 14.88 8.48
CA GLU A 263 -22.27 13.54 8.03
C GLU A 263 -22.47 12.64 9.27
N SER A 264 -23.65 12.06 9.42
CA SER A 264 -23.89 11.04 10.45
C SER A 264 -23.09 9.78 10.10
N ILE A 265 -22.12 9.43 10.92
CA ILE A 265 -21.21 8.29 10.69
C ILE A 265 -21.93 6.99 11.04
N PHE A 266 -22.65 6.99 12.17
CA PHE A 266 -23.42 5.85 12.68
C PHE A 266 -24.41 6.30 13.77
N TYR A 267 -25.35 5.43 14.10
CA TYR A 267 -26.32 5.54 15.18
C TYR A 267 -25.91 4.55 16.27
N GLU A 268 -25.57 5.07 17.43
CA GLU A 268 -25.20 4.28 18.60
C GLU A 268 -26.47 3.91 19.36
N VAL A 269 -26.72 2.62 19.56
CA VAL A 269 -27.84 2.10 20.33
C VAL A 269 -27.32 1.63 21.68
N TYR A 270 -27.96 2.07 22.77
CA TYR A 270 -27.53 1.73 24.12
C TYR A 270 -28.71 1.56 25.07
N ALA A 271 -28.52 0.75 26.12
CA ALA A 271 -29.33 0.80 27.33
C ALA A 271 -28.72 1.82 28.29
N PRO A 272 -29.55 2.65 28.95
CA PRO A 272 -29.07 3.74 29.79
C PRO A 272 -28.27 3.22 31.00
N PRO A 273 -27.45 4.08 31.63
CA PRO A 273 -26.72 3.74 32.84
C PRO A 273 -27.57 3.14 33.95
N LEU A 274 -27.06 2.09 34.59
CA LEU A 274 -27.62 1.54 35.81
C LEU A 274 -26.80 1.94 37.04
N ASN A 275 -27.43 1.91 38.21
CA ASN A 275 -26.85 2.44 39.45
C ASN A 275 -25.60 1.70 39.94
N THR A 276 -25.39 0.44 39.51
CA THR A 276 -24.24 -0.36 39.93
C THR A 276 -23.75 -1.26 38.80
N ARG A 277 -22.45 -1.58 38.82
CA ARG A 277 -21.86 -2.54 37.88
C ARG A 277 -22.50 -3.93 37.95
N ALA A 278 -22.89 -4.37 39.15
CA ALA A 278 -23.59 -5.63 39.35
C ALA A 278 -24.97 -5.63 38.65
N ALA A 279 -25.71 -4.51 38.71
CA ALA A 279 -26.97 -4.37 37.98
C ALA A 279 -26.76 -4.41 36.45
N VAL A 280 -25.66 -3.85 35.96
CA VAL A 280 -25.28 -3.95 34.54
C VAL A 280 -24.98 -5.38 34.13
N ASP A 281 -24.16 -6.09 34.92
CA ASP A 281 -23.79 -7.46 34.61
C ASP A 281 -25.02 -8.40 34.61
N GLU A 282 -25.98 -8.17 35.51
CA GLU A 282 -27.25 -8.90 35.56
C GLU A 282 -28.16 -8.57 34.36
N GLU A 283 -28.31 -7.30 33.99
CA GLU A 283 -29.11 -6.91 32.82
C GLU A 283 -28.49 -7.45 31.52
N MET A 284 -27.16 -7.42 31.41
CA MET A 284 -26.43 -8.04 30.30
C MET A 284 -26.63 -9.56 30.27
N ARG A 285 -26.68 -10.25 31.42
CA ARG A 285 -26.98 -11.69 31.49
C ARG A 285 -28.37 -11.97 30.93
N ARG A 286 -29.39 -11.23 31.36
CA ARG A 286 -30.77 -11.34 30.85
C ARG A 286 -30.84 -11.11 29.34
N MET A 287 -30.19 -10.06 28.85
CA MET A 287 -30.13 -9.76 27.42
C MET A 287 -29.50 -10.92 26.62
N ARG A 288 -28.41 -11.53 27.12
CA ARG A 288 -27.78 -12.70 26.47
C ARG A 288 -28.70 -13.92 26.45
N GLU A 289 -29.46 -14.16 27.52
CA GLU A 289 -30.46 -15.24 27.60
C GLU A 289 -31.59 -15.05 26.59
N ASP A 290 -31.97 -13.80 26.33
CA ASP A 290 -32.90 -13.43 25.26
C ASP A 290 -32.30 -13.45 23.85
N GLY A 291 -31.01 -13.79 23.72
CA GLY A 291 -30.29 -13.96 22.44
C GLY A 291 -29.50 -12.73 21.97
N PHE A 292 -29.40 -11.67 22.78
CA PHE A 292 -28.60 -10.49 22.47
C PHE A 292 -27.18 -10.65 23.00
N VAL A 293 -26.32 -11.29 22.21
CA VAL A 293 -24.92 -11.59 22.59
C VAL A 293 -23.92 -10.53 22.15
N ASP A 294 -24.31 -9.68 21.20
CA ASP A 294 -23.56 -8.55 20.65
C ASP A 294 -23.72 -7.29 21.51
N ILE A 295 -23.46 -7.41 22.82
CA ILE A 295 -23.61 -6.32 23.79
C ILE A 295 -22.34 -6.13 24.62
N MET A 296 -22.03 -4.88 24.97
CA MET A 296 -20.84 -4.53 25.74
C MET A 296 -21.17 -3.54 26.85
N ARG A 297 -20.54 -3.67 28.01
CA ARG A 297 -20.65 -2.65 29.05
C ARG A 297 -19.87 -1.40 28.65
N ILE A 298 -20.47 -0.23 28.87
CA ILE A 298 -19.82 1.06 28.71
C ILE A 298 -19.13 1.41 30.04
N ASN A 299 -17.81 1.60 30.00
CA ASN A 299 -16.99 1.75 31.21
C ASN A 299 -16.52 3.20 31.47
N SER A 300 -16.94 4.17 30.65
CA SER A 300 -16.50 5.57 30.80
C SER A 300 -17.44 6.55 30.09
N GLY A 301 -17.33 7.83 30.46
CA GLY A 301 -18.09 8.93 29.88
C GLY A 301 -19.51 9.04 30.41
N GLU A 302 -20.34 9.85 29.73
CA GLU A 302 -21.74 10.12 30.15
C GLU A 302 -22.63 8.87 30.21
N LEU A 303 -22.21 7.78 29.54
CA LEU A 303 -22.92 6.51 29.51
C LEU A 303 -22.21 5.43 30.36
N GLU A 304 -21.30 5.81 31.27
CA GLU A 304 -20.69 4.85 32.20
C GLU A 304 -21.76 4.06 32.96
N ASN A 305 -21.55 2.75 33.11
CA ASN A 305 -22.55 1.79 33.59
C ASN A 305 -23.78 1.61 32.67
N GLY A 306 -23.72 2.08 31.44
CA GLY A 306 -24.66 1.71 30.38
C GLY A 306 -24.25 0.43 29.66
N ILE A 307 -25.11 -0.02 28.74
CA ILE A 307 -24.85 -1.18 27.89
C ILE A 307 -24.90 -0.72 26.45
N SER A 308 -23.79 -0.83 25.72
CA SER A 308 -23.77 -0.67 24.27
C SER A 308 -24.42 -1.89 23.61
N VAL A 309 -25.35 -1.64 22.70
CA VAL A 309 -26.17 -2.66 22.04
C VAL A 309 -25.97 -2.67 20.52
N GLY A 310 -24.99 -1.88 20.04
CA GLY A 310 -24.54 -1.84 18.66
C GLY A 310 -24.42 -0.42 18.08
N ALA A 311 -23.62 -0.29 17.02
CA ALA A 311 -23.52 0.92 16.22
C ALA A 311 -23.94 0.62 14.77
N TYR A 312 -24.83 1.42 14.22
CA TYR A 312 -25.47 1.16 12.93
C TYR A 312 -25.26 2.31 11.96
N ARG A 313 -24.83 2.05 10.72
CA ARG A 313 -24.66 3.11 9.72
C ARG A 313 -25.98 3.67 9.19
N GLN A 314 -27.05 2.88 9.26
CA GLN A 314 -28.38 3.27 8.77
C GLN A 314 -29.36 3.40 9.92
N LEU A 315 -30.14 4.48 9.90
CA LEU A 315 -31.17 4.76 10.91
C LEU A 315 -32.16 3.59 11.05
N SER A 316 -32.64 3.06 9.91
CA SER A 316 -33.59 1.95 9.88
C SER A 316 -33.09 0.68 10.57
N ASN A 317 -31.77 0.45 10.61
CA ASN A 317 -31.19 -0.70 11.31
C ASN A 317 -31.13 -0.46 12.82
N ALA A 318 -30.77 0.76 13.25
CA ALA A 318 -30.84 1.14 14.66
C ALA A 318 -32.28 1.07 15.18
N GLU A 319 -33.25 1.59 14.43
CA GLU A 319 -34.67 1.54 14.78
C GLU A 319 -35.19 0.10 14.91
N ARG A 320 -34.80 -0.78 13.98
CA ARG A 320 -35.15 -2.20 14.03
C ARG A 320 -34.56 -2.88 15.27
N ARG A 321 -33.30 -2.59 15.59
CA ARG A 321 -32.64 -3.11 16.79
C ARG A 321 -33.38 -2.66 18.05
N VAL A 322 -33.66 -1.36 18.15
CA VAL A 322 -34.41 -0.76 19.26
C VAL A 322 -35.79 -1.40 19.40
N LYS A 323 -36.51 -1.60 18.29
CA LYS A 323 -37.82 -2.27 18.29
C LYS A 323 -37.73 -3.70 18.84
N ASN A 324 -36.73 -4.47 18.43
CA ASN A 324 -36.55 -5.86 18.88
C ASN A 324 -36.25 -5.94 20.39
N LEU A 325 -35.43 -5.03 20.92
CA LEU A 325 -35.10 -4.98 22.35
C LEU A 325 -36.29 -4.50 23.18
N ARG A 326 -37.00 -3.47 22.73
CA ARG A 326 -38.21 -2.97 23.41
C ARG A 326 -39.32 -4.02 23.43
N ALA A 327 -39.47 -4.82 22.39
CA ALA A 327 -40.41 -5.94 22.36
C ALA A 327 -40.10 -7.02 23.42
N LYS A 328 -38.86 -7.09 23.90
CA LYS A 328 -38.41 -7.95 24.99
C LYS A 328 -38.41 -7.26 26.36
N GLY A 329 -38.88 -6.01 26.43
CA GLY A 329 -39.01 -5.24 27.67
C GLY A 329 -37.78 -4.43 28.06
N TYR A 330 -36.74 -4.37 27.23
CA TYR A 330 -35.53 -3.60 27.52
C TYR A 330 -35.72 -2.11 27.22
N GLN A 331 -35.27 -1.26 28.16
CA GLN A 331 -35.18 0.18 27.93
C GLN A 331 -33.91 0.49 27.13
N VAL A 332 -34.09 0.97 25.90
CA VAL A 332 -32.99 1.33 25.01
C VAL A 332 -33.31 2.59 24.21
N GLU A 333 -32.25 3.33 23.92
CA GLU A 333 -32.24 4.56 23.15
C GLU A 333 -31.20 4.48 22.03
N PHE A 334 -31.27 5.41 21.09
CA PHE A 334 -30.20 5.58 20.12
C PHE A 334 -29.93 7.05 19.84
N LYS A 335 -28.67 7.38 19.57
CA LYS A 335 -28.25 8.73 19.18
C LYS A 335 -27.41 8.72 17.90
N PRO A 336 -27.59 9.68 16.99
CA PRO A 336 -26.67 9.86 15.87
C PRO A 336 -25.30 10.32 16.39
N ARG A 337 -24.24 9.77 15.80
CA ARG A 337 -22.86 10.25 15.93
C ARG A 337 -22.46 10.91 14.63
N ASP A 338 -22.41 12.24 14.65
CA ASP A 338 -22.01 13.03 13.49
C ASP A 338 -20.49 13.24 13.43
N LYS A 339 -19.90 13.18 12.23
CA LYS A 339 -18.60 13.79 11.93
C LYS A 339 -18.85 15.05 11.14
N THR A 340 -18.09 16.09 11.44
CA THR A 340 -17.84 17.12 10.45
C THR A 340 -16.78 16.59 9.49
N ARG A 341 -17.15 16.35 8.23
CA ARG A 341 -16.19 16.04 7.17
C ARG A 341 -15.86 17.35 6.45
N THR A 342 -14.62 17.78 6.56
CA THR A 342 -14.10 18.93 5.82
C THR A 342 -13.35 18.41 4.60
N THR A 343 -13.85 18.73 3.41
CA THR A 343 -13.18 18.43 2.14
C THR A 343 -12.48 19.66 1.61
N TYR A 344 -11.27 19.49 1.11
CA TYR A 344 -10.50 20.56 0.46
C TYR A 344 -10.38 20.29 -1.03
N TRP A 345 -10.34 21.35 -1.82
CA TRP A 345 -9.99 21.29 -3.24
C TRP A 345 -9.27 22.57 -3.63
N VAL A 346 -8.56 22.55 -4.75
CA VAL A 346 -7.90 23.75 -5.30
C VAL A 346 -8.57 24.11 -6.62
N ALA A 347 -9.11 25.33 -6.70
CA ALA A 347 -9.59 25.89 -7.96
C ALA A 347 -8.41 26.53 -8.70
N VAL A 348 -8.15 26.10 -9.92
CA VAL A 348 -7.04 26.54 -10.78
C VAL A 348 -7.61 27.30 -11.96
N GLY A 349 -7.10 28.51 -12.18
CA GLY A 349 -7.48 29.37 -13.30
C GLY A 349 -7.02 28.82 -14.64
N ALA A 350 -7.45 29.50 -15.71
CA ALA A 350 -7.15 29.08 -17.06
C ALA A 350 -5.66 29.23 -17.40
N GLY A 351 -5.19 28.43 -18.38
CA GLY A 351 -3.82 28.51 -18.88
C GLY A 351 -2.94 27.29 -18.60
N ALA A 352 -3.46 26.23 -17.96
CA ALA A 352 -2.68 25.00 -17.79
C ALA A 352 -2.59 24.24 -19.12
N ASN A 353 -1.40 24.25 -19.72
CA ASN A 353 -1.12 23.52 -20.96
C ASN A 353 -0.94 22.01 -20.70
N ARG A 354 -0.81 21.21 -21.78
CA ARG A 354 -0.66 19.75 -21.68
C ARG A 354 0.57 19.33 -20.85
N GLU A 355 1.68 20.03 -21.01
CA GLU A 355 2.93 19.74 -20.30
C GLU A 355 2.78 19.97 -18.80
N MET A 356 2.22 21.13 -18.41
CA MET A 356 1.96 21.46 -17.01
C MET A 356 1.00 20.46 -16.36
N ARG A 357 -0.05 20.01 -17.06
CA ARG A 357 -0.94 18.96 -16.54
C ARG A 357 -0.20 17.64 -16.34
N SER A 358 0.69 17.28 -17.25
CA SER A 358 1.53 16.08 -17.12
C SER A 358 2.49 16.19 -15.93
N GLN A 359 3.14 17.34 -15.76
CA GLN A 359 4.01 17.60 -14.61
C GLN A 359 3.24 17.59 -13.29
N PHE A 360 2.02 18.12 -13.29
CA PHE A 360 1.14 18.09 -12.13
C PHE A 360 0.80 16.66 -11.74
N THR A 361 0.31 15.83 -12.68
CA THR A 361 -0.02 14.42 -12.42
C THR A 361 1.21 13.64 -11.93
N SER A 362 2.40 13.96 -12.42
CA SER A 362 3.65 13.35 -11.92
C SER A 362 4.04 13.83 -10.51
N THR A 363 3.79 15.09 -10.18
CA THR A 363 4.17 15.67 -8.87
C THR A 363 3.16 15.29 -7.79
N PHE A 364 1.88 15.15 -8.16
CA PHE A 364 0.77 14.87 -7.27
C PHE A 364 -0.10 13.72 -7.80
N PRO A 365 0.44 12.49 -7.87
CA PRO A 365 -0.30 11.36 -8.44
C PRO A 365 -1.59 11.02 -7.68
N ALA A 366 -1.65 11.36 -6.38
CA ALA A 366 -2.81 11.14 -5.53
C ALA A 366 -3.97 12.13 -5.77
N TYR A 367 -3.74 13.24 -6.48
CA TYR A 367 -4.75 14.29 -6.63
C TYR A 367 -5.20 14.43 -8.09
N PRO A 368 -6.42 13.97 -8.43
CA PRO A 368 -6.92 14.08 -9.79
C PRO A 368 -7.16 15.55 -10.17
N LEU A 369 -6.60 15.95 -11.31
CA LEU A 369 -6.87 17.23 -11.97
C LEU A 369 -8.01 17.07 -12.97
N SER A 370 -9.14 17.71 -12.71
CA SER A 370 -10.33 17.69 -13.56
C SER A 370 -10.62 19.07 -14.14
N GLU A 371 -11.11 19.15 -15.38
CA GLU A 371 -11.63 20.40 -15.94
C GLU A 371 -12.79 20.92 -15.08
N SER A 372 -12.85 22.24 -14.90
CA SER A 372 -13.87 22.93 -14.12
C SER A 372 -14.27 24.21 -14.82
N PRO A 373 -15.52 24.68 -14.67
CA PRO A 373 -15.90 26.02 -15.10
C PRO A 373 -14.97 27.07 -14.47
N CYS A 374 -14.52 28.03 -15.27
CA CYS A 374 -13.86 29.22 -14.76
C CYS A 374 -14.88 30.03 -13.95
N ARG A 375 -14.61 30.25 -12.66
CA ARG A 375 -15.47 31.01 -11.75
C ARG A 375 -14.75 32.24 -11.21
#